data_AF-A0A3N5N4J3-F1
#
_entry.id   AF-A0A3N5N4J3-F1
#
_cell.length_a   1.000
_cell.length_b   1.000
_cell.length_c   1.000
_cell.angle_alpha   90.00
_cell.angle_beta   90.00
_cell.angle_gamma   90.00
#
_symmetry.space_group_name_H-M   'P 1'
#
loop_
_entity.id
_entity.type
_entity.pdbx_description
1 polymer ?
#
loop_
_entity_poly.entity_id
_entity_poly.type
_entity_poly.pdbx_seq_one_letter_code
_entity_poly.pdbx_strand_id
1 'polypeptide(L)'
;MLVLAAIVLFAWHHELRPAQPGALATSQRPEPRALSAEEESYAAALWEIHREVTPSAVAMSFAGIVYETGSRDAQQLERKIEPVAGFFKEAEARVRGLMVPSSVAKVHNQYVDAMVLYRQASNEMLAFARDGERQHLIDAHAMSISASQGLLRAGEVLWPGQYKPH
;
A
#
# COMPACT_ATOMS: atom_id res chain seq x y z
N MET A 1 -30.29 13.40 46.11
CA MET A 1 -29.66 14.71 45.85
C MET A 1 -28.42 14.88 46.73
N LEU A 2 -27.36 14.06 46.56
CA LEU A 2 -26.08 14.22 47.26
C LEU A 2 -24.91 13.43 46.61
N VAL A 3 -25.05 13.05 45.32
CA VAL A 3 -23.98 12.36 44.55
C VAL A 3 -23.52 13.21 43.36
N LEU A 4 -24.37 14.13 42.87
CA LEU A 4 -24.04 15.02 41.75
C LEU A 4 -23.10 16.18 42.13
N ALA A 5 -22.94 16.49 43.42
CA ALA A 5 -22.05 17.58 43.86
C ALA A 5 -20.56 17.18 43.86
N ALA A 6 -20.24 15.87 43.91
CA ALA A 6 -18.86 15.39 43.97
C ALA A 6 -18.16 15.35 42.60
N ILE A 7 -18.92 15.27 41.49
CA ILE A 7 -18.35 15.16 40.14
C ILE A 7 -17.97 16.55 39.58
N VAL A 8 -18.66 17.61 40.00
CA VAL A 8 -18.38 18.97 39.52
C VAL A 8 -17.07 19.54 40.09
N LEU A 9 -16.68 19.14 41.31
CA LEU A 9 -15.43 19.59 41.94
C LEU A 9 -14.17 18.96 41.33
N PHE A 10 -14.27 17.76 40.75
CA PHE A 10 -13.13 17.10 40.11
C PHE A 10 -12.80 17.72 38.73
N ALA A 11 -13.81 18.26 38.04
CA ALA A 11 -13.63 18.89 36.74
C ALA A 11 -12.88 20.24 36.82
N TRP A 12 -13.11 21.03 37.89
CA TRP A 12 -12.49 22.36 38.00
C TRP A 12 -10.98 22.30 38.32
N HIS A 13 -10.53 21.27 39.03
CA HIS A 13 -9.12 21.17 39.42
C HIS A 13 -8.21 20.80 38.23
N HIS A 14 -8.77 20.22 37.16
CA HIS A 14 -8.00 19.79 36.00
C HIS A 14 -7.79 20.91 34.96
N GLU A 15 -8.58 21.99 35.01
CA GLU A 15 -8.51 23.12 34.08
C GLU A 15 -7.50 24.21 34.52
N LEU A 16 -7.02 24.19 35.76
CA LEU A 16 -6.05 25.16 36.28
C LEU A 16 -4.59 24.69 36.20
N ARG A 17 -4.31 23.55 35.55
CA ARG A 17 -2.94 23.24 35.14
C ARG A 17 -2.64 24.04 33.88
N PRO A 18 -1.76 25.06 33.92
CA PRO A 18 -1.23 25.61 32.69
C PRO A 18 -0.58 24.46 31.92
N ALA A 19 -1.11 24.19 30.72
CA ALA A 19 -0.42 23.36 29.76
C ALA A 19 0.96 23.96 29.59
N GLN A 20 2.00 23.25 30.03
CA GLN A 20 3.34 23.57 29.61
C GLN A 20 3.30 23.58 28.09
N PRO A 21 3.79 24.63 27.41
CA PRO A 21 4.04 24.55 25.99
C PRO A 21 5.20 23.59 25.80
N GLY A 22 4.89 22.29 25.87
CA GLY A 22 5.73 21.26 25.28
C GLY A 22 5.83 21.68 23.82
N ALA A 23 7.03 22.13 23.46
CA ALA A 23 7.35 22.55 22.12
C ALA A 23 6.66 21.57 21.16
N LEU A 24 5.81 22.12 20.29
CA LEU A 24 5.46 21.44 19.05
C LEU A 24 6.79 21.16 18.39
N ALA A 25 7.35 19.99 18.66
CA ALA A 25 8.34 19.37 17.82
C ALA A 25 7.61 19.19 16.51
N THR A 26 7.68 20.21 15.66
CA THR A 26 7.53 20.04 14.23
C THR A 26 8.41 18.85 13.93
N SER A 27 7.77 17.69 13.70
CA SER A 27 8.46 16.54 13.15
C SER A 27 8.97 17.04 11.82
N GLN A 28 10.21 17.54 11.81
CA GLN A 28 10.94 17.83 10.60
C GLN A 28 11.03 16.47 9.91
N ARG A 29 10.09 16.22 9.00
CA ARG A 29 10.19 15.08 8.10
C ARG A 29 11.57 15.25 7.47
N PRO A 30 12.48 14.27 7.62
CA PRO A 30 13.84 14.41 7.12
C PRO A 30 13.78 14.89 5.67
N GLU A 31 14.54 15.94 5.34
CA GLU A 31 14.66 16.41 3.97
C GLU A 31 14.97 15.22 3.06
N PRO A 32 14.22 15.02 1.96
CA PRO A 32 14.43 13.86 1.12
C PRO A 32 15.86 13.85 0.61
N ARG A 33 16.54 12.72 0.80
CA ARG A 33 17.91 12.53 0.30
C ARG A 33 17.91 12.63 -1.22
N ALA A 34 18.82 13.43 -1.78
CA ALA A 34 19.06 13.44 -3.21
C ALA A 34 19.60 12.08 -3.69
N LEU A 35 19.02 11.56 -4.78
CA LEU A 35 19.48 10.33 -5.42
C LEU A 35 20.77 10.59 -6.22
N SER A 36 21.68 9.62 -6.23
CA SER A 36 22.80 9.60 -7.17
C SER A 36 22.32 9.28 -8.60
N ALA A 37 23.16 9.50 -9.61
CA ALA A 37 22.79 9.25 -11.01
C ALA A 37 22.37 7.79 -11.28
N GLU A 38 23.03 6.82 -10.64
CA GLU A 38 22.67 5.39 -10.76
C GLU A 38 21.32 5.10 -10.08
N GLU A 39 21.08 5.70 -8.91
CA GLU A 39 19.80 5.58 -8.20
C GLU A 39 18.66 6.24 -8.97
N GLU A 40 18.91 7.38 -9.62
CA GLU A 40 17.94 8.08 -10.47
C GLU A 40 17.58 7.24 -11.70
N SER A 41 18.57 6.64 -12.37
CA SER A 41 18.33 5.76 -13.52
C SER A 41 17.50 4.53 -13.11
N TYR A 42 17.83 3.92 -11.97
CA TYR A 42 17.03 2.84 -11.40
C TYR A 42 15.60 3.30 -11.07
N ALA A 43 15.45 4.45 -10.42
CA ALA A 43 14.16 5.02 -10.05
C ALA A 43 13.32 5.33 -11.30
N ALA A 44 13.91 5.86 -12.37
CA ALA A 44 13.23 6.08 -13.64
C ALA A 44 12.76 4.76 -14.28
N ALA A 45 13.61 3.74 -14.31
CA ALA A 45 13.25 2.43 -14.86
C ALA A 45 12.12 1.75 -14.08
N LEU A 46 12.16 1.83 -12.75
CA LEU A 46 11.12 1.29 -11.88
C LEU A 46 9.81 2.09 -12.00
N TRP A 47 9.89 3.41 -12.22
CA TRP A 47 8.73 4.29 -12.35
C TRP A 47 7.83 3.91 -13.54
N GLU A 48 8.43 3.48 -14.65
CA GLU A 48 7.69 2.98 -15.82
C GLU A 48 6.80 1.79 -15.48
N ILE A 49 7.25 0.91 -14.58
CA ILE A 49 6.44 -0.22 -14.09
C ILE A 49 5.41 0.29 -13.06
N HIS A 50 5.86 1.15 -12.14
CA HIS A 50 5.04 1.63 -11.03
C HIS A 50 3.75 2.34 -11.47
N ARG A 51 3.81 3.14 -12.55
CA ARG A 51 2.62 3.83 -13.07
C ARG A 51 1.53 2.89 -13.56
N GLU A 52 1.89 1.66 -13.95
CA GLU A 52 0.95 0.64 -14.41
C GLU A 52 0.41 -0.20 -13.24
N VAL A 53 1.20 -0.32 -12.18
CA VAL A 53 0.88 -1.09 -10.97
C VAL A 53 -0.29 -0.47 -10.20
N THR A 54 -0.29 0.85 -10.01
CA THR A 54 -1.35 1.53 -9.24
C THR A 54 -2.74 1.35 -9.87
N PRO A 55 -2.96 1.63 -11.17
CA PRO A 55 -4.24 1.35 -11.82
C PRO A 55 -4.66 -0.11 -11.75
N SER A 56 -3.71 -1.06 -11.85
CA SER A 56 -4.00 -2.49 -11.79
C SER A 56 -4.44 -2.92 -10.38
N ALA A 57 -3.80 -2.41 -9.33
CA ALA A 57 -4.21 -2.65 -7.94
C ALA A 57 -5.61 -2.08 -7.65
N VAL A 58 -5.91 -0.90 -8.20
CA VAL A 58 -7.24 -0.28 -8.12
C VAL A 58 -8.28 -1.14 -8.85
N ALA A 59 -7.99 -1.61 -10.07
CA ALA A 59 -8.87 -2.49 -10.83
C ALA A 59 -9.18 -3.79 -10.08
N MET A 60 -8.16 -4.42 -9.47
CA MET A 60 -8.32 -5.60 -8.61
C MET A 60 -9.29 -5.33 -7.46
N SER A 61 -9.10 -4.22 -6.76
CA SER A 61 -9.92 -3.83 -5.61
C SER A 61 -11.37 -3.57 -6.02
N PHE A 62 -11.59 -2.85 -7.12
CA PHE A 62 -12.92 -2.62 -7.66
C PHE A 62 -13.62 -3.90 -8.10
N ALA A 63 -12.90 -4.86 -8.69
CA ALA A 63 -13.48 -6.15 -9.06
C ALA A 63 -14.01 -6.89 -7.81
N GLY A 64 -13.26 -6.91 -6.71
CA GLY A 64 -13.71 -7.45 -5.43
C GLY A 64 -14.94 -6.72 -4.86
N ILE A 65 -14.94 -5.38 -4.89
CA ILE A 65 -16.09 -4.57 -4.43
C ILE A 65 -17.34 -4.86 -5.26
N VAL A 66 -17.23 -4.89 -6.59
CA VAL A 66 -18.36 -5.18 -7.48
C VAL A 66 -18.91 -6.57 -7.23
N TYR A 67 -18.05 -7.55 -6.97
CA TYR A 67 -18.50 -8.88 -6.58
C TYR A 67 -19.31 -8.85 -5.26
N GLU A 68 -18.76 -8.26 -4.20
CA GLU A 68 -19.40 -8.29 -2.86
C GLU A 68 -20.70 -7.46 -2.77
N THR A 69 -20.77 -6.35 -3.51
CA THR A 69 -21.91 -5.41 -3.48
C THR A 69 -22.92 -5.60 -4.61
N GLY A 70 -22.54 -6.33 -5.66
CA GLY A 70 -23.32 -6.52 -6.87
C GLY A 70 -23.94 -7.92 -7.00
N SER A 71 -23.86 -8.47 -8.21
CA SER A 71 -24.51 -9.75 -8.57
C SER A 71 -23.88 -10.99 -7.97
N ARG A 72 -22.71 -10.88 -7.31
CA ARG A 72 -21.90 -12.02 -6.83
C ARG A 72 -21.63 -13.06 -7.93
N ASP A 73 -21.43 -12.58 -9.16
CA ASP A 73 -21.08 -13.41 -10.31
C ASP A 73 -19.58 -13.73 -10.29
N ALA A 74 -19.24 -14.97 -9.91
CA ALA A 74 -17.86 -15.45 -9.85
C ALA A 74 -17.17 -15.48 -11.23
N GLN A 75 -17.92 -15.76 -12.31
CA GLN A 75 -17.37 -15.76 -13.67
C GLN A 75 -17.07 -14.34 -14.15
N GLN A 76 -17.89 -13.37 -13.76
CA GLN A 76 -17.59 -11.96 -14.00
C GLN A 76 -16.36 -11.50 -13.20
N LEU A 77 -16.22 -11.95 -11.95
CA LEU A 77 -15.03 -11.68 -11.15
C LEU A 77 -13.77 -12.25 -11.82
N GLU A 78 -13.80 -13.53 -12.22
CA GLU A 78 -12.67 -14.18 -12.89
C GLU A 78 -12.20 -13.40 -14.13
N ARG A 79 -13.13 -13.06 -15.03
CA ARG A 79 -12.82 -12.28 -16.25
C ARG A 79 -12.20 -10.91 -15.98
N LYS A 80 -12.49 -10.31 -14.83
CA LYS A 80 -11.90 -9.03 -14.41
C LYS A 80 -10.52 -9.21 -13.78
N ILE A 81 -10.30 -10.31 -13.06
CA ILE A 81 -9.05 -10.57 -12.33
C ILE A 81 -7.99 -11.21 -13.21
N GLU A 82 -8.33 -12.08 -14.15
CA GLU A 82 -7.38 -12.77 -15.03
C GLU A 82 -6.35 -11.83 -15.70
N PRO A 83 -6.74 -10.72 -16.37
CA PRO A 83 -5.77 -9.80 -16.95
C PRO A 83 -4.90 -9.09 -15.89
N VAL A 84 -5.46 -8.82 -14.71
CA VAL A 84 -4.73 -8.19 -13.60
C VAL A 84 -3.69 -9.14 -13.00
N ALA A 85 -4.04 -10.43 -12.86
CA ALA A 85 -3.12 -11.46 -12.41
C ALA A 85 -1.96 -11.66 -13.41
N GLY A 86 -2.27 -11.66 -14.70
CA GLY A 86 -1.28 -11.66 -15.79
C GLY A 86 -0.32 -10.48 -15.69
N PHE A 87 -0.86 -9.27 -15.55
CA PHE A 87 -0.06 -8.06 -15.36
C PHE A 87 0.87 -8.16 -14.14
N PHE A 88 0.37 -8.55 -12.96
CA PHE A 88 1.23 -8.60 -11.76
C PHE A 88 2.35 -9.63 -11.87
N LYS A 89 2.09 -10.76 -12.53
CA LYS A 89 3.13 -11.75 -12.82
C LYS A 89 4.23 -11.19 -13.73
N GLU A 90 3.85 -10.50 -14.81
CA GLU A 90 4.79 -9.90 -15.75
C GLU A 90 5.57 -8.73 -15.12
N ALA A 91 4.86 -7.86 -14.39
CA ALA A 91 5.45 -6.74 -13.68
C ALA A 91 6.44 -7.20 -12.60
N GLU A 92 6.12 -8.26 -11.83
CA GLU A 92 7.08 -8.86 -10.89
C GLU A 92 8.38 -9.29 -11.60
N ALA A 93 8.26 -9.98 -12.73
CA ALA A 93 9.41 -10.42 -13.52
C ALA A 93 10.23 -9.23 -14.07
N ARG A 94 9.55 -8.19 -14.58
CA ARG A 94 10.19 -6.95 -15.06
C ARG A 94 10.96 -6.26 -13.95
N VAL A 95 10.37 -6.12 -12.76
CA VAL A 95 11.04 -5.51 -11.60
C VAL A 95 12.29 -6.31 -11.24
N ARG A 96 12.18 -7.63 -11.09
CA ARG A 96 13.33 -8.50 -10.76
C ARG A 96 14.47 -8.43 -11.78
N GLY A 97 14.15 -8.10 -13.03
CA GLY A 97 15.12 -7.96 -14.12
C GLY A 97 15.82 -6.60 -14.19
N LEU A 98 15.49 -5.65 -13.33
CA LEU A 98 16.15 -4.34 -13.32
C LEU A 98 17.60 -4.44 -12.85
N MET A 99 18.46 -3.56 -13.37
CA MET A 99 19.78 -3.34 -12.80
C MET A 99 19.65 -2.56 -11.49
N VAL A 100 20.09 -3.13 -10.38
CA VAL A 100 19.87 -2.58 -9.04
C VAL A 100 21.20 -2.08 -8.44
N PRO A 101 21.36 -0.76 -8.21
CA PRO A 101 22.48 -0.25 -7.44
C PRO A 101 22.47 -0.79 -6.01
N SER A 102 23.64 -1.10 -5.46
CA SER A 102 23.74 -1.71 -4.12
C SER A 102 23.13 -0.84 -3.01
N SER A 103 23.14 0.48 -3.18
CA SER A 103 22.57 1.43 -2.22
C SER A 103 21.05 1.35 -2.09
N VAL A 104 20.34 0.92 -3.14
CA VAL A 104 18.88 0.78 -3.17
C VAL A 104 18.40 -0.67 -3.13
N ALA A 105 19.29 -1.64 -3.01
CA ALA A 105 18.96 -3.07 -2.99
C ALA A 105 17.89 -3.44 -1.95
N LYS A 106 17.92 -2.80 -0.77
CA LYS A 106 16.89 -3.00 0.26
C LYS A 106 15.51 -2.52 -0.20
N VAL A 107 15.45 -1.33 -0.80
CA VAL A 107 14.20 -0.73 -1.30
C VAL A 107 13.66 -1.54 -2.48
N HIS A 108 14.56 -2.00 -3.35
CA HIS A 108 14.23 -2.91 -4.44
C HIS A 108 13.55 -4.19 -3.93
N ASN A 109 14.16 -4.87 -2.95
CA ASN A 109 13.58 -6.11 -2.40
C ASN A 109 12.21 -5.85 -1.78
N GLN A 110 12.02 -4.74 -1.06
CA GLN A 110 10.70 -4.35 -0.53
C GLN A 110 9.66 -4.15 -1.63
N TYR A 111 10.05 -3.57 -2.76
CA TYR A 111 9.18 -3.40 -3.91
C TYR A 111 8.83 -4.76 -4.54
N VAL A 112 9.81 -5.65 -4.71
CA VAL A 112 9.61 -7.01 -5.21
C VAL A 112 8.65 -7.79 -4.29
N ASP A 113 8.83 -7.71 -2.98
CA ASP A 113 7.95 -8.36 -2.01
C ASP A 113 6.50 -7.85 -2.15
N ALA A 114 6.30 -6.56 -2.37
CA ALA A 114 4.98 -5.99 -2.64
C ALA A 114 4.37 -6.52 -3.96
N MET A 115 5.17 -6.65 -5.02
CA MET A 115 4.72 -7.23 -6.29
C MET A 115 4.33 -8.71 -6.14
N VAL A 116 5.09 -9.48 -5.37
CA VAL A 116 4.76 -10.87 -5.03
C VAL A 116 3.41 -10.93 -4.32
N LEU A 117 3.17 -10.05 -3.35
CA LEU A 117 1.89 -10.00 -2.62
C LEU A 117 0.72 -9.66 -3.54
N TYR A 118 0.85 -8.72 -4.48
CA TYR A 118 -0.21 -8.47 -5.47
C TYR A 118 -0.47 -9.66 -6.40
N ARG A 119 0.60 -10.33 -6.85
CA ARG A 119 0.46 -11.56 -7.64
C ARG A 119 -0.24 -12.66 -6.85
N GLN A 120 0.11 -12.83 -5.58
CA GLN A 120 -0.56 -13.81 -4.72
C GLN A 120 -2.03 -13.44 -4.49
N ALA A 121 -2.32 -12.18 -4.15
CA ALA A 121 -3.68 -11.69 -3.94
C ALA A 121 -4.59 -11.93 -5.16
N SER A 122 -4.10 -11.63 -6.36
CA SER A 122 -4.85 -11.88 -7.59
C SER A 122 -5.07 -13.37 -7.85
N ASN A 123 -4.10 -14.24 -7.53
CA ASN A 123 -4.29 -15.70 -7.62
C ASN A 123 -5.30 -16.23 -6.61
N GLU A 124 -5.31 -15.71 -5.38
CA GLU A 124 -6.32 -16.04 -4.38
C GLU A 124 -7.73 -15.66 -4.88
N MET A 125 -7.90 -14.47 -5.46
CA MET A 125 -9.18 -14.09 -6.06
C MET A 125 -9.61 -15.00 -7.23
N LEU A 126 -8.66 -15.55 -8.00
CA LEU A 126 -8.94 -16.55 -9.03
C LEU A 126 -9.28 -17.93 -8.44
N ALA A 127 -8.63 -18.32 -7.34
CA ALA A 127 -8.96 -19.55 -6.63
C ALA A 127 -10.41 -19.49 -6.11
N PHE A 128 -10.77 -18.38 -5.46
CA PHE A 128 -12.15 -18.10 -5.05
C PHE A 128 -13.16 -18.26 -6.19
N ALA A 129 -12.85 -17.75 -7.39
CA ALA A 129 -13.78 -17.85 -8.51
C ALA A 129 -14.02 -19.30 -8.97
N ARG A 130 -13.11 -20.22 -8.64
CA ARG A 130 -13.18 -21.65 -9.01
C ARG A 130 -13.87 -22.51 -7.96
N ASP A 131 -13.55 -22.32 -6.69
CA ASP A 131 -14.04 -23.17 -5.59
C ASP A 131 -15.04 -22.49 -4.65
N GLY A 132 -15.17 -21.16 -4.72
CA GLY A 132 -16.08 -20.37 -3.88
C GLY A 132 -15.64 -20.24 -2.41
N GLU A 133 -14.42 -20.64 -2.04
CA GLU A 133 -13.96 -20.58 -0.66
C GLU A 133 -13.66 -19.13 -0.24
N ARG A 134 -14.53 -18.55 0.60
CA ARG A 134 -14.45 -17.13 1.01
C ARG A 134 -13.11 -16.73 1.65
N GLN A 135 -12.37 -17.69 2.22
CA GLN A 135 -11.06 -17.43 2.81
C GLN A 135 -10.09 -16.81 1.79
N HIS A 136 -10.14 -17.24 0.54
CA HIS A 136 -9.35 -16.66 -0.55
C HIS A 136 -9.55 -15.15 -0.72
N LEU A 137 -10.78 -14.64 -0.60
CA LEU A 137 -11.04 -13.19 -0.69
C LEU A 137 -10.50 -12.43 0.52
N ILE A 138 -10.55 -13.03 1.71
CA ILE A 138 -10.01 -12.46 2.95
C ILE A 138 -8.50 -12.33 2.83
N ASP A 139 -7.84 -13.41 2.40
CA ASP A 139 -6.39 -13.46 2.24
C ASP A 139 -5.92 -12.51 1.14
N ALA A 140 -6.60 -12.48 -0.01
CA ALA A 140 -6.34 -11.53 -1.09
C ALA A 140 -6.40 -10.08 -0.62
N HIS A 141 -7.41 -9.73 0.19
CA HIS A 141 -7.56 -8.38 0.71
C HIS A 141 -6.41 -7.99 1.65
N ALA A 142 -6.05 -8.88 2.58
CA ALA A 142 -4.93 -8.65 3.52
C ALA A 142 -3.59 -8.50 2.79
N MET A 143 -3.35 -9.33 1.77
CA MET A 143 -2.18 -9.23 0.91
C MET A 143 -2.15 -7.92 0.12
N SER A 144 -3.27 -7.51 -0.48
CA SER A 144 -3.39 -6.26 -1.25
C SER A 144 -3.10 -5.02 -0.40
N ILE A 145 -3.59 -4.97 0.85
CA ILE A 145 -3.26 -3.90 1.80
C ILE A 145 -1.76 -3.87 2.08
N SER A 146 -1.18 -5.04 2.39
CA SER A 146 0.24 -5.16 2.72
C SER A 146 1.14 -4.77 1.54
N ALA A 147 0.74 -5.16 0.32
CA ALA A 147 1.40 -4.80 -0.92
C ALA A 147 1.37 -3.29 -1.15
N SER A 148 0.19 -2.67 -1.01
CA SER A 148 0.00 -1.22 -1.16
C SER A 148 0.90 -0.44 -0.20
N GLN A 149 0.96 -0.86 1.07
CA GLN A 149 1.85 -0.25 2.07
C GLN A 149 3.33 -0.46 1.73
N GLY A 150 3.69 -1.63 1.20
CA GLY A 150 5.04 -1.91 0.72
C GLY A 150 5.47 -0.97 -0.40
N LEU A 151 4.61 -0.79 -1.41
CA LEU A 151 4.87 0.14 -2.51
C LEU A 151 4.96 1.60 -2.03
N LEU A 152 4.10 2.03 -1.11
CA LEU A 152 4.17 3.37 -0.55
C LEU A 152 5.50 3.61 0.17
N ARG A 153 5.95 2.67 1.00
CA ARG A 153 7.24 2.78 1.70
C ARG A 153 8.42 2.84 0.74
N ALA A 154 8.40 2.04 -0.33
CA ALA A 154 9.43 2.07 -1.35
C ALA A 154 9.38 3.39 -2.15
N GLY A 155 8.17 3.86 -2.48
CA GLY A 155 7.93 5.11 -3.18
C GLY A 155 8.39 6.34 -2.40
N GLU A 156 8.19 6.40 -1.08
CA GLU A 156 8.69 7.52 -0.26
C GLU A 156 10.23 7.67 -0.29
N VAL A 157 10.96 6.58 -0.58
CA VAL A 157 12.42 6.62 -0.69
C VAL A 157 12.87 7.03 -2.09
N LEU A 158 12.21 6.50 -3.13
CA LEU A 158 12.62 6.71 -4.53
C LEU A 158 12.00 7.98 -5.14
N TRP A 159 10.77 8.29 -4.76
CA TRP A 159 9.94 9.36 -5.30
C TRP A 159 9.19 10.07 -4.16
N PRO A 160 9.92 10.77 -3.26
CA PRO A 160 9.31 11.49 -2.15
C PRO A 160 8.26 12.48 -2.68
N GLY A 161 7.03 12.41 -2.17
CA GLY A 161 5.92 13.24 -2.66
C GLY A 161 5.45 12.92 -4.10
N GLN A 162 5.86 11.78 -4.67
CA GLN A 162 5.58 11.33 -6.04
C GLN A 162 6.10 12.25 -7.14
N TYR A 163 7.33 12.77 -6.95
CA TYR A 163 8.06 13.40 -8.03
C TYR A 163 8.44 12.40 -9.14
N LYS A 164 8.25 12.77 -10.40
CA LYS A 164 8.68 11.96 -11.55
C LYS A 164 10.21 12.03 -11.68
N PRO A 165 10.94 10.89 -11.70
CA PRO A 165 12.37 10.88 -12.03
C PRO A 165 12.64 11.55 -13.38
N HIS A 166 13.75 12.27 -13.48
CA HIS A 166 14.11 13.03 -14.68
C HIS A 166 14.66 12.18 -15.81
#